data_AF-A0A1A6AEK2-F1
#
_entry.id   AF-A0A1A6AEK2-F1
#
_cell.length_a   1.000
_cell.length_b   1.000
_cell.length_c   1.000
_cell.angle_alpha   90.00
_cell.angle_beta   90.00
_cell.angle_gamma   90.00
#
_symmetry.space_group_name_H-M   'P 1'
#
loop_
_entity.id
_entity.type
_entity.pdbx_description
1 polymer ?
#
loop_
_entity_poly.entity_id
_entity_poly.type
_entity_poly.pdbx_seq_one_letter_code
_entity_poly.pdbx_strand_id
1 'polypeptide(L)'
;MPKFPLIPFVPKPEPTSSYFKVKLALQPTKIVTAGVTDTQGFFLGIFSEKLKIVVDLNGETKALAIDYNRIMINLTLLPASTSSTISKPANTTVPLVLLQPVLQAQGWVGETEFGGIVTDAPPGDYHIKVELIDMTMIFNGQASTAILGTLVSKGVKLV
;
A
#
# COMPACT_ATOMS: atom_id res chain seq x y z
N MET A 1 24.11 7.26 27.48
CA MET A 1 23.01 6.89 26.56
C MET A 1 22.87 5.37 26.56
N PRO A 2 21.69 4.81 26.87
CA PRO A 2 21.52 3.36 26.81
C PRO A 2 21.62 2.91 25.34
N LYS A 3 22.57 2.01 25.06
CA LYS A 3 22.66 1.30 23.78
C LYS A 3 21.57 0.24 23.77
N PHE A 4 20.53 0.46 22.97
CA PHE A 4 19.60 -0.62 22.62
C PHE A 4 20.40 -1.71 21.90
N PRO A 5 20.36 -2.98 22.34
CA PRO A 5 20.98 -4.05 21.59
C PRO A 5 20.21 -4.19 20.28
N LEU A 6 20.86 -3.84 19.17
CA LEU A 6 20.41 -4.25 17.85
C LEU A 6 20.45 -5.77 17.85
N ILE A 7 19.28 -6.41 17.95
CA ILE A 7 19.16 -7.85 17.69
C ILE A 7 19.77 -8.06 16.32
N PRO A 8 20.76 -8.96 16.16
CA PRO A 8 21.39 -9.18 14.88
C PRO A 8 20.30 -9.56 13.88
N PHE A 9 20.13 -8.73 12.85
CA PHE A 9 19.37 -9.08 11.67
C PHE A 9 20.05 -10.32 11.11
N VAL A 10 19.51 -11.50 11.42
CA VAL A 10 19.86 -12.71 10.67
C VAL A 10 19.46 -12.39 9.23
N PRO A 11 20.40 -12.34 8.27
CA PRO A 11 20.05 -12.09 6.88
C PRO A 11 19.11 -13.21 6.45
N LYS A 12 17.82 -12.89 6.32
CA LYS A 12 16.89 -13.82 5.71
C LYS A 12 17.15 -13.82 4.20
N PRO A 13 16.95 -14.96 3.52
CA PRO A 13 17.07 -15.03 2.07
C PRO A 13 16.30 -13.87 1.43
N GLU A 14 16.84 -13.31 0.35
CA GLU A 14 16.13 -12.31 -0.43
C GLU A 14 14.73 -12.86 -0.76
N PRO A 15 13.65 -12.13 -0.42
CA PRO A 15 12.31 -12.60 -0.72
C PRO A 15 12.15 -12.68 -2.25
N THR A 16 12.18 -13.87 -2.82
CA THR A 16 11.72 -14.05 -4.20
C THR A 16 10.19 -13.88 -4.24
N SER A 17 9.66 -13.44 -5.37
CA SER A 17 8.23 -13.11 -5.59
C SER A 17 7.25 -14.26 -5.28
N SER A 18 7.75 -15.48 -5.07
CA SER A 18 6.97 -16.68 -4.73
C SER A 18 6.67 -16.86 -3.24
N TYR A 19 7.21 -16.03 -2.33
CA TYR A 19 7.18 -16.30 -0.88
C TYR A 19 6.18 -15.49 -0.05
N PHE A 20 5.37 -14.62 -0.64
CA PHE A 20 4.40 -13.84 0.12
C PHE A 20 3.04 -13.85 -0.55
N LYS A 21 1.99 -13.91 0.28
CA LYS A 21 0.60 -13.77 -0.15
C LYS A 21 0.10 -12.43 0.32
N VAL A 22 -0.54 -11.69 -0.55
CA VAL A 22 -1.16 -10.43 -0.19
C VAL A 22 -2.59 -10.40 -0.70
N LYS A 23 -3.47 -9.84 0.12
CA LYS A 23 -4.89 -9.71 -0.20
C LYS A 23 -5.43 -8.38 0.28
N LEU A 24 -6.40 -7.86 -0.48
CA LEU A 24 -7.24 -6.75 -0.07
C LEU A 24 -8.43 -7.33 0.69
N ALA A 25 -8.34 -7.38 2.02
CA ALA A 25 -9.39 -7.94 2.88
C ALA A 25 -10.63 -7.04 2.94
N LEU A 26 -10.45 -5.73 2.78
CA LEU A 26 -11.50 -4.73 2.60
C LEU A 26 -11.01 -3.73 1.55
N GLN A 27 -11.89 -3.24 0.69
CA GLN A 27 -11.53 -2.26 -0.34
C GLN A 27 -12.68 -1.30 -0.61
N PRO A 28 -12.41 0.00 -0.80
CA PRO A 28 -13.43 0.97 -1.09
C PRO A 28 -14.09 0.70 -2.44
N THR A 29 -15.41 0.82 -2.46
CA THR A 29 -16.20 0.78 -3.71
C THR A 29 -16.49 2.17 -4.25
N LYS A 30 -16.42 3.20 -3.40
CA LYS A 30 -16.70 4.59 -3.75
C LYS A 30 -15.76 5.56 -3.04
N ILE A 31 -15.50 6.69 -3.70
CA ILE A 31 -14.90 7.89 -3.12
C ILE A 31 -15.99 8.97 -3.15
N VAL A 32 -16.32 9.54 -2.00
CA VAL A 32 -17.38 10.53 -1.85
C VAL A 32 -16.77 11.92 -1.87
N THR A 33 -17.25 12.80 -2.74
CA THR A 33 -16.86 14.21 -2.73
C THR A 33 -17.24 14.86 -1.40
N ALA A 34 -16.22 15.35 -0.68
CA ALA A 34 -16.35 16.09 0.57
C ALA A 34 -16.31 17.61 0.35
N GLY A 35 -15.76 18.08 -0.76
CA GLY A 35 -15.74 19.50 -1.12
C GLY A 35 -15.18 19.77 -2.51
N VAL A 36 -15.63 20.86 -3.11
CA VAL A 36 -15.11 21.42 -4.36
C VAL A 36 -14.90 22.91 -4.10
N THR A 37 -13.73 23.46 -4.42
CA THR A 37 -13.54 24.91 -4.30
C THR A 37 -14.17 25.64 -5.48
N ASP A 38 -14.75 26.81 -5.21
CA ASP A 38 -15.48 27.65 -6.16
C ASP A 38 -14.65 28.05 -7.40
N THR A 39 -13.32 27.95 -7.28
CA THR A 39 -12.34 28.19 -8.35
C THR A 39 -11.84 26.88 -8.99
N GLN A 40 -12.72 25.90 -9.25
CA GLN A 40 -12.56 24.71 -10.12
C GLN A 40 -11.29 23.83 -9.98
N GLY A 41 -10.37 24.12 -9.08
CA GLY A 41 -9.01 23.57 -9.09
C GLY A 41 -8.73 22.56 -8.00
N PHE A 42 -9.60 22.43 -7.00
CA PHE A 42 -9.41 21.51 -5.88
C PHE A 42 -10.66 20.68 -5.64
N PHE A 43 -10.52 19.37 -5.89
CA PHE A 43 -11.51 18.35 -5.53
C PHE A 43 -11.03 17.61 -4.29
N LEU A 44 -11.89 17.47 -3.30
CA LEU A 44 -11.62 16.67 -2.11
C LEU A 44 -12.60 15.49 -2.05
N GLY A 45 -12.08 14.27 -2.10
CA GLY A 45 -12.82 13.04 -1.97
C GLY A 45 -12.34 12.20 -0.79
N ILE A 46 -13.23 11.43 -0.17
CA ILE A 46 -12.91 10.53 0.94
C ILE A 46 -13.37 9.11 0.60
N PHE A 47 -12.55 8.11 0.90
CA PHE A 47 -12.94 6.72 0.75
C PHE A 47 -14.17 6.42 1.61
N SER A 48 -15.21 5.83 0.99
CA SER A 48 -16.44 5.44 1.68
C SER A 48 -16.24 4.39 2.78
N GLU A 49 -15.15 3.63 2.70
CA GLU A 49 -14.74 2.60 3.63
C GLU A 49 -13.21 2.50 3.63
N LYS A 50 -12.65 1.87 4.66
CA LYS A 50 -11.20 1.70 4.76
C LYS A 50 -10.71 0.67 3.74
N LEU A 51 -9.51 0.88 3.22
CA LEU A 51 -8.76 -0.16 2.53
C LEU A 51 -8.02 -1.00 3.60
N LYS A 52 -8.29 -2.30 3.68
CA LYS A 52 -7.57 -3.23 4.57
C LYS A 52 -6.71 -4.17 3.75
N ILE A 53 -5.41 -4.15 4.02
CA ILE A 53 -4.41 -4.97 3.34
C ILE A 53 -3.87 -5.97 4.36
N VAL A 54 -3.79 -7.24 3.95
CA VAL A 54 -3.19 -8.31 4.74
C VAL A 54 -2.08 -8.94 3.92
N VAL A 55 -0.89 -8.96 4.50
CA VAL A 55 0.34 -9.52 3.94
C VAL A 55 0.75 -10.70 4.79
N ASP A 56 0.96 -11.83 4.15
CA ASP A 56 1.45 -13.06 4.75
C ASP A 56 2.82 -13.36 4.15
N LEU A 57 3.86 -13.24 4.97
CA LEU A 57 5.25 -13.55 4.60
C LEU A 57 5.63 -15.00 4.97
N ASN A 58 4.68 -15.83 5.43
CA ASN A 58 4.97 -17.23 5.73
C ASN A 58 5.15 -18.00 4.42
N GLY A 59 6.39 -18.43 4.17
CA GLY A 59 6.77 -19.32 3.08
C GLY A 59 7.12 -20.71 3.63
N GLU A 60 8.27 -21.24 3.20
CA GLU A 60 8.84 -22.48 3.76
C GLU A 60 9.25 -22.32 5.24
N THR A 61 9.61 -21.09 5.63
CA THR A 61 9.89 -20.73 7.02
C THR A 61 8.81 -19.80 7.55
N LYS A 62 8.52 -19.92 8.85
CA LYS A 62 7.57 -19.03 9.52
C LYS A 62 8.15 -17.62 9.62
N ALA A 63 7.34 -16.64 9.25
CA ALA A 63 7.67 -15.25 9.46
C ALA A 63 7.61 -14.89 10.94
N LEU A 64 8.51 -14.00 11.35
CA LEU A 64 8.54 -13.36 12.65
C LEU A 64 7.92 -11.98 12.55
N ALA A 65 7.40 -11.45 13.67
CA ALA A 65 6.81 -10.11 13.72
C ALA A 65 7.74 -9.02 13.14
N ILE A 66 9.06 -9.13 13.37
CA ILE A 66 10.06 -8.17 12.89
C ILE A 66 10.19 -8.12 11.36
N ASP A 67 9.84 -9.21 10.65
CA ASP A 67 9.93 -9.27 9.19
C ASP A 67 8.94 -8.33 8.51
N TYR A 68 7.84 -8.00 9.19
CA TYR A 68 6.81 -7.10 8.67
C TYR A 68 7.21 -5.63 8.82
N ASN A 69 8.10 -5.29 9.75
CA ASN A 69 8.53 -3.91 10.00
C ASN A 69 9.42 -3.34 8.88
N ARG A 70 10.03 -4.19 8.05
CA ARG A 70 10.81 -3.76 6.87
C ARG A 70 9.96 -3.53 5.62
N ILE A 71 8.70 -3.97 5.63
CA ILE A 71 7.81 -3.87 4.49
C ILE A 71 6.96 -2.60 4.62
N MET A 72 6.97 -1.80 3.56
CA MET A 72 6.15 -0.60 3.44
C MET A 72 5.17 -0.77 2.29
N ILE A 73 4.01 -0.15 2.42
CA ILE A 73 2.99 -0.14 1.37
C ILE A 73 2.96 1.23 0.72
N ASN A 74 3.08 1.23 -0.60
CA ASN A 74 2.78 2.38 -1.45
C ASN A 74 1.38 2.23 -2.05
N LEU A 75 0.60 3.31 -2.03
CA LEU A 75 -0.73 3.39 -2.61
C LEU A 75 -0.75 4.41 -3.74
N THR A 76 -1.40 4.07 -4.85
CA THR A 76 -1.55 4.95 -6.00
C THR A 76 -2.96 4.82 -6.56
N LEU A 77 -3.61 5.95 -6.84
CA LEU A 77 -4.90 5.97 -7.53
C LEU A 77 -4.67 5.99 -9.06
N LEU A 78 -5.25 5.03 -9.77
CA LEU A 78 -5.12 4.84 -11.22
C LEU A 78 -6.46 5.05 -11.92
N PRO A 79 -6.56 5.82 -13.00
CA PRO A 79 -7.78 5.88 -13.82
C PRO A 79 -8.11 4.51 -14.45
N ALA A 80 -9.40 4.14 -14.52
CA ALA A 80 -9.83 2.85 -15.07
C ALA A 80 -9.76 2.77 -16.61
N SER A 81 -9.78 3.91 -17.31
CA SER A 81 -9.61 3.97 -18.76
C SER A 81 -8.33 4.71 -19.13
N THR A 82 -7.48 4.07 -19.95
CA THR A 82 -6.27 4.67 -20.53
C THR A 82 -6.55 5.71 -21.62
N SER A 83 -7.82 5.95 -21.96
CA SER A 83 -8.25 6.97 -22.90
C SER A 83 -8.60 8.27 -22.18
N SER A 84 -7.59 9.06 -21.86
CA SER A 84 -7.70 10.51 -22.04
C SER A 84 -6.31 11.11 -21.95
N THR A 85 -6.11 12.12 -22.77
CA THR A 85 -5.07 13.15 -22.77
C THR A 85 -4.89 13.89 -21.44
N ILE A 86 -5.47 13.39 -20.34
CA ILE A 86 -5.28 13.90 -18.99
C ILE A 86 -3.98 13.29 -18.47
N SER A 87 -2.91 14.07 -18.59
CA SER A 87 -1.65 13.88 -17.87
C SER A 87 -1.93 13.38 -16.46
N LYS A 88 -1.23 12.31 -16.06
CA LYS A 88 -1.19 11.72 -14.70
C LYS A 88 -1.65 12.73 -13.63
N PRO A 89 -2.55 12.36 -12.70
CA PRO A 89 -2.92 13.26 -11.60
C PRO A 89 -1.65 13.80 -10.95
N ALA A 90 -1.45 15.12 -11.07
CA ALA A 90 -0.17 15.78 -10.79
C ALA A 90 0.24 15.67 -9.31
N ASN A 91 -0.71 15.36 -8.43
CA ASN A 91 -0.51 15.24 -7.00
C ASN A 91 -1.04 13.89 -6.51
N THR A 92 -0.33 12.80 -6.81
CA THR A 92 -0.60 11.53 -6.12
C THR A 92 0.05 11.62 -4.75
N THR A 93 -0.73 11.96 -3.71
CA THR A 93 -0.26 11.76 -2.33
C THR A 93 -0.04 10.26 -2.13
N VAL A 94 1.22 9.91 -1.88
CA VAL A 94 1.66 8.55 -1.59
C VAL A 94 1.80 8.44 -0.07
N PRO A 95 0.76 7.98 0.66
CA PRO A 95 0.94 7.62 2.04
C PRO A 95 1.78 6.36 2.06
N LEU A 96 2.97 6.47 2.66
CA LEU A 96 3.74 5.30 3.00
C LEU A 96 3.14 4.71 4.28
N VAL A 97 2.57 3.51 4.16
CA VAL A 97 1.86 2.86 5.26
C VAL A 97 2.68 1.69 5.79
N LEU A 98 2.89 1.65 7.10
CA LEU A 98 3.55 0.55 7.78
C LEU A 98 2.57 -0.61 8.02
N LEU A 99 3.09 -1.83 7.95
CA LEU A 99 2.38 -3.01 8.41
C LEU A 99 2.46 -3.13 9.93
N GLN A 100 1.34 -3.43 10.56
CA GLN A 100 1.28 -3.85 11.94
C GLN A 100 1.33 -5.39 12.00
N PRO A 101 2.31 -5.99 12.69
CA PRO A 101 2.34 -7.43 12.85
C PRO A 101 1.21 -7.90 13.78
N VAL A 102 0.40 -8.84 13.31
CA VAL A 102 -0.73 -9.44 14.02
C VAL A 102 -0.55 -10.94 14.07
N LEU A 103 -0.77 -11.55 15.23
CA LEU A 103 -0.72 -13.01 15.39
C LEU A 103 -2.07 -13.63 15.01
N GLN A 104 -2.08 -14.48 13.98
CA GLN A 104 -3.21 -15.32 13.59
C GLN A 104 -2.93 -16.80 13.90
N ALA A 105 -3.93 -17.66 13.76
CA ALA A 105 -3.81 -19.10 14.08
C ALA A 105 -2.68 -19.80 13.31
N GLN A 106 -2.40 -19.36 12.08
CA GLN A 106 -1.40 -19.94 11.19
C GLN A 106 0.00 -19.33 11.38
N GLY A 107 0.13 -18.22 12.11
CA GLY A 107 1.38 -17.50 12.30
C GLY A 107 1.19 -15.98 12.32
N TRP A 108 2.31 -15.26 12.32
CA TRP A 108 2.30 -13.80 12.19
C TRP A 108 1.94 -13.40 10.77
N VAL A 109 1.10 -12.37 10.64
CA VAL A 109 0.79 -11.66 9.40
C VAL A 109 1.01 -10.17 9.60
N GLY A 110 1.18 -9.42 8.52
CA GLY A 110 1.18 -7.96 8.54
C GLY A 110 -0.18 -7.45 8.11
N GLU A 111 -0.81 -6.61 8.92
CA GLU A 111 -2.07 -5.95 8.57
C GLU A 111 -1.88 -4.44 8.51
N THR A 112 -2.62 -3.78 7.62
CA THR A 112 -2.79 -2.33 7.72
C THR A 112 -4.16 -1.90 7.25
N GLU A 113 -4.64 -0.80 7.82
CA GLU A 113 -5.89 -0.16 7.46
C GLU A 113 -5.64 1.28 7.07
N PHE A 114 -6.18 1.68 5.92
CA PHE A 114 -5.99 3.00 5.37
C PHE A 114 -7.35 3.66 5.08
N GLY A 115 -7.60 4.79 5.75
CA GLY A 115 -8.63 5.75 5.32
C GLY A 115 -8.00 6.74 4.34
N GLY A 116 -8.58 6.87 3.14
CA GLY A 116 -8.01 7.67 2.08
C GLY A 116 -8.69 9.01 1.90
N ILE A 117 -7.89 10.06 1.79
CA ILE A 117 -8.29 11.35 1.23
C ILE A 117 -7.68 11.42 -0.17
N VAL A 118 -8.51 11.77 -1.15
CA VAL A 118 -8.11 11.98 -2.53
C VAL A 118 -8.27 13.46 -2.83
N THR A 119 -7.21 14.09 -3.30
CA THR A 119 -7.22 15.49 -3.72
C THR A 119 -6.93 15.58 -5.21
N ASP A 120 -7.50 16.59 -5.88
CA ASP A 120 -7.19 16.95 -7.26
C ASP A 120 -7.41 15.82 -8.29
N ALA A 121 -8.28 14.85 -7.98
CA ALA A 121 -8.74 13.84 -8.90
C ALA A 121 -10.10 14.24 -9.49
N PRO A 122 -10.27 14.27 -10.82
CA PRO A 122 -11.58 14.53 -11.42
C PRO A 122 -12.56 13.37 -11.13
N PRO A 123 -13.88 13.61 -11.10
CA PRO A 123 -14.87 12.54 -11.00
C PRO A 123 -14.67 11.48 -12.10
N GLY A 124 -14.82 10.20 -11.76
CA GLY A 124 -14.55 9.11 -12.69
C GLY A 124 -14.37 7.74 -12.04
N ASP A 125 -14.02 6.76 -12.86
CA ASP A 125 -13.74 5.40 -12.42
C ASP A 125 -12.23 5.20 -12.24
N TYR A 126 -11.86 4.61 -11.10
CA TYR A 126 -10.48 4.43 -10.67
C TYR A 126 -10.21 3.01 -10.17
N HIS A 127 -8.94 2.68 -10.03
CA HIS A 127 -8.43 1.55 -9.26
C HIS A 127 -7.40 2.05 -8.26
N ILE A 128 -7.22 1.33 -7.16
CA ILE A 128 -6.15 1.57 -6.22
C ILE A 128 -5.07 0.52 -6.48
N LYS A 129 -3.89 0.97 -6.92
CA LYS A 129 -2.68 0.15 -6.98
C LYS A 129 -2.02 0.13 -5.61
N VAL A 130 -1.67 -1.06 -5.16
CA VAL A 130 -0.95 -1.34 -3.92
C VAL A 130 0.37 -1.98 -4.27
N GLU A 131 1.48 -1.38 -3.86
CA GLU A 131 2.83 -1.91 -4.03
C GLU A 131 3.44 -2.22 -2.67
N LEU A 132 4.02 -3.41 -2.54
CA LEU A 132 4.76 -3.82 -1.34
C LEU A 132 6.23 -3.58 -1.59
N ILE A 133 6.86 -2.82 -0.71
CA ILE A 133 8.24 -2.35 -0.86
C ILE A 133 9.06 -2.86 0.32
N ASP A 134 10.16 -3.58 0.05
CA ASP A 134 11.15 -3.90 1.06
C ASP A 134 12.18 -2.78 1.17
N MET A 135 12.14 -2.05 2.30
CA MET A 135 13.03 -0.94 2.55
C MET A 135 14.49 -1.35 2.73
N THR A 136 14.74 -2.57 3.19
CA THR A 136 16.12 -3.04 3.38
C THR A 136 16.82 -3.18 2.04
N MET A 137 16.11 -3.59 0.99
CA MET A 137 16.66 -3.67 -0.37
C MET A 137 17.00 -2.27 -0.92
N ILE A 138 16.17 -1.26 -0.63
CA ILE A 138 16.46 0.13 -1.02
C ILE A 138 17.74 0.62 -0.32
N PHE A 139 17.83 0.45 0.99
CA PHE A 139 19.00 0.90 1.76
C PHE A 139 20.29 0.14 1.41
N ASN A 140 20.18 -1.07 0.87
CA ASN A 140 21.30 -1.89 0.41
C ASN A 140 21.64 -1.65 -1.08
N GLY A 141 21.03 -0.66 -1.75
CA GLY A 141 21.33 -0.31 -3.14
C GLY A 141 20.67 -1.21 -4.20
N GLN A 142 19.72 -2.05 -3.82
CA GLN A 142 18.96 -2.96 -4.70
C GLN A 142 17.55 -2.41 -5.01
N ALA A 143 17.45 -1.10 -5.29
CA ALA A 143 16.15 -0.44 -5.47
C ALA A 143 15.31 -1.00 -6.64
N SER A 144 15.94 -1.56 -7.67
CA SER A 144 15.25 -2.14 -8.83
C SER A 144 14.43 -3.40 -8.52
N THR A 145 14.70 -4.06 -7.40
CA THR A 145 14.01 -5.28 -6.95
C THR A 145 13.29 -5.09 -5.60
N ALA A 146 13.26 -3.86 -5.09
CA ALA A 146 12.63 -3.54 -3.80
C ALA A 146 11.11 -3.67 -3.83
N ILE A 147 10.46 -3.57 -5.00
CA ILE A 147 9.03 -3.86 -5.14
C ILE A 147 8.85 -5.38 -5.15
N LEU A 148 8.37 -5.91 -4.04
CA LEU A 148 8.15 -7.34 -3.88
C LEU A 148 6.95 -7.79 -4.70
N GLY A 149 5.84 -7.03 -4.64
CA GLY A 149 4.62 -7.37 -5.36
C GLY A 149 3.65 -6.21 -5.51
N THR A 150 2.70 -6.39 -6.43
CA THR A 150 1.71 -5.38 -6.80
C THR A 150 0.31 -5.99 -6.85
N LEU A 151 -0.68 -5.27 -6.32
CA LEU A 151 -2.10 -5.59 -6.44
C LEU A 151 -2.85 -4.38 -6.97
N VAL A 152 -3.97 -4.67 -7.61
CA VAL A 152 -4.91 -3.65 -8.08
C VAL A 152 -6.27 -3.97 -7.50
N SER A 153 -6.91 -2.97 -6.89
CA SER A 153 -8.26 -3.12 -6.35
C SER A 153 -9.29 -3.32 -7.45
N LYS A 154 -10.50 -3.74 -7.03
CA LYS A 154 -11.70 -3.55 -7.87
C LYS A 154 -11.90 -2.07 -8.20
N GLY A 155 -12.73 -1.79 -9.21
CA GLY A 155 -13.07 -0.43 -9.60
C GLY A 155 -13.70 0.34 -8.44
N VAL A 156 -13.28 1.60 -8.29
CA VAL A 156 -13.73 2.56 -7.28
C VAL A 156 -14.21 3.80 -8.01
N LYS A 157 -15.44 4.22 -7.76
CA LYS A 157 -16.00 5.39 -8.41
C LYS A 157 -15.85 6.64 -7.54
N LEU A 158 -15.25 7.69 -8.07
CA LEU A 158 -15.27 9.03 -7.48
C LEU A 158 -16.52 9.77 -7.98
N VAL A 159 -17.44 10.03 -7.03
CA VAL A 159 -18.74 10.67 -7.26
C VAL A 159 -18.88 11.99 -6.54
#